data_AF-A0A7X4F9B5-F1
#
_entry.id   AF-A0A7X4F9B5-F1
#
_cell.length_a   1.000
_cell.length_b   1.000
_cell.length_c   1.000
_cell.angle_alpha   90.00
_cell.angle_beta   90.00
_cell.angle_gamma   90.00
#
_symmetry.space_group_name_H-M   'P 1'
#
loop_
_entity.id
_entity.type
_entity.pdbx_description
1 polymer ?
#
loop_
_entity_poly.entity_id
_entity_poly.type
_entity_poly.pdbx_seq_one_letter_code
_entity_poly.pdbx_strand_id
1 'polypeptide(L)'
;MDPGLSPFRPGLPAPVECFVGRHHEIERLYQMARSSTRGRVTVGFIAGERGIGKSSLASFVRSRCEREGAMAGCHVFLDGAQDLNGMMRKIFDQLLKESIDQPWHKKAAEFFGNRVRKVGAFGI
;
A
#
# COMPACT_ATOMS: atom_id res chain seq x y z
N MET A 1 14.46 -21.40 16.85
CA MET A 1 13.82 -20.75 15.68
C MET A 1 13.55 -21.84 14.68
N ASP A 2 12.29 -22.20 14.45
CA ASP A 2 11.91 -23.18 13.43
C ASP A 2 12.27 -22.62 12.03
N PRO A 3 13.14 -23.30 11.24
CA PRO A 3 13.62 -22.79 9.95
C PRO A 3 12.52 -22.51 8.92
N GLY A 4 11.29 -23.02 9.12
CA GLY A 4 10.17 -22.85 8.19
C GLY A 4 9.29 -21.61 8.42
N LEU A 5 9.45 -20.88 9.53
CA LEU A 5 8.59 -19.74 9.87
C LEU A 5 9.29 -18.39 9.66
N SER A 6 9.36 -17.93 8.41
CA SER A 6 9.74 -16.53 8.16
C SER A 6 8.69 -15.59 8.77
N PRO A 7 9.09 -14.55 9.53
CA PRO A 7 8.17 -13.54 10.05
C PRO A 7 7.67 -12.59 8.95
N PHE A 8 8.30 -12.62 7.77
CA PHE A 8 7.91 -11.83 6.60
C PHE A 8 6.95 -12.61 5.72
N ARG A 9 5.70 -12.75 6.17
CA ARG A 9 4.65 -13.44 5.40
C ARG A 9 3.99 -12.47 4.40
N PRO A 10 3.80 -12.88 3.13
CA PRO A 10 2.98 -12.10 2.19
C PRO A 10 1.59 -11.82 2.76
N GLY A 11 1.09 -10.59 2.60
CA GLY A 11 -0.27 -10.20 2.99
C GLY A 11 -0.43 -9.76 4.46
N LEU A 12 0.55 -9.98 5.33
CA LEU A 12 0.55 -9.48 6.71
C LEU A 12 1.72 -8.52 6.94
N PRO A 13 1.52 -7.39 7.68
CA PRO A 13 2.64 -6.57 8.12
C PRO A 13 3.54 -7.40 9.03
N ALA A 14 4.85 -7.38 8.80
CA ALA A 14 5.79 -8.03 9.71
C ALA A 14 5.80 -7.29 11.07
N PRO A 15 6.05 -8.00 12.19
CA PRO A 15 6.21 -7.38 13.50
C PRO A 15 7.31 -6.30 13.48
N VAL A 16 7.17 -5.25 14.30
CA VAL A 16 8.14 -4.13 14.34
C VAL A 16 9.53 -4.62 14.77
N GLU A 17 9.58 -5.66 15.59
CA GLU A 17 10.77 -6.34 16.09
C GLU A 17 11.60 -6.96 14.95
N CYS A 18 10.98 -7.23 13.79
CA CYS A 18 11.67 -7.75 12.61
C CYS A 18 12.39 -6.66 11.80
N PHE A 19 12.24 -5.39 12.17
CA PHE A 19 12.84 -4.23 11.49
C PHE A 19 13.99 -3.59 12.30
N VAL A 20 14.81 -4.41 12.96
CA VAL A 20 15.98 -3.94 13.71
C VAL A 20 16.86 -3.07 12.80
N GLY A 21 17.21 -1.87 13.27
CA GLY A 21 18.03 -0.91 12.52
C GLY A 21 17.31 -0.08 11.45
N ARG A 22 16.00 -0.28 11.22
CA ARG A 22 15.21 0.46 10.21
C ARG A 22 14.37 1.60 10.78
N HIS A 23 14.60 1.96 12.03
CA HIS A 23 13.79 2.94 12.75
C HIS A 23 13.77 4.30 12.03
N HIS A 24 14.94 4.72 11.53
CA HIS A 24 15.07 5.98 10.78
C HIS A 24 14.27 5.96 9.46
N GLU A 25 14.32 4.88 8.68
CA GLU A 25 13.55 4.78 7.44
C GLU A 25 12.04 4.70 7.68
N ILE A 26 11.62 3.96 8.71
CA ILE A 26 10.21 3.89 9.13
C ILE A 26 9.71 5.30 9.45
N GLU A 27 10.43 6.03 10.31
CA GLU A 27 9.98 7.33 10.78
C GLU A 27 10.00 8.36 9.65
N ARG A 28 11.02 8.33 8.79
CA ARG A 28 11.08 9.19 7.60
C ARG A 28 9.86 8.97 6.69
N LEU A 29 9.55 7.71 6.36
CA LEU A 29 8.41 7.39 5.48
C LEU A 29 7.07 7.74 6.14
N TYR A 30 6.93 7.49 7.44
CA TYR A 30 5.74 7.87 8.19
C TYR A 30 5.53 9.38 8.21
N GLN A 31 6.57 10.17 8.46
CA GLN A 31 6.47 11.64 8.46
C GLN A 31 6.19 12.20 7.06
N MET A 32 6.74 11.60 6.01
CA MET A 32 6.41 11.94 4.62
C MET A 32 4.93 11.70 4.33
N ALA A 33 4.38 10.55 4.73
CA ALA A 33 2.97 10.22 4.58
C ALA A 33 2.08 11.13 5.42
N ARG A 34 2.42 11.36 6.69
CA ARG A 34 1.66 12.26 7.57
C ARG A 34 1.63 13.68 7.04
N SER A 35 2.74 14.19 6.51
CA SER A 35 2.82 15.55 5.96
C SER A 35 1.95 15.73 4.70
N SER A 36 1.69 14.66 3.93
CA SER A 36 0.86 14.72 2.72
C SER A 36 -0.62 15.01 3.02
N THR A 37 -1.07 14.72 4.25
CA THR A 37 -2.44 15.05 4.72
C THR A 37 -2.75 16.56 4.66
N ARG A 38 -1.72 17.42 4.52
CA ARG A 38 -1.85 18.87 4.29
C ARG A 38 -2.19 19.24 2.84
N GLY A 39 -2.61 18.28 2.02
CA GLY A 39 -3.06 18.50 0.64
C GLY A 39 -1.94 18.57 -0.40
N ARG A 40 -0.74 18.07 -0.08
CA ARG A 40 0.40 18.00 -1.02
C ARG A 40 0.72 16.55 -1.36
N VAL A 41 0.88 16.26 -2.65
CA VAL A 41 1.36 14.96 -3.09
C VAL A 41 2.82 14.80 -2.69
N THR A 42 3.12 13.71 -1.99
CA THR A 42 4.47 13.33 -1.59
C THR A 42 4.82 12.01 -2.26
N VAL A 43 5.96 11.96 -2.95
CA VAL A 43 6.48 10.74 -3.60
C VAL A 43 7.72 10.26 -2.85
N GLY A 44 7.74 8.98 -2.49
CA GLY A 44 8.88 8.34 -1.84
C GLY A 44 9.35 7.11 -2.62
N PHE A 45 10.67 6.94 -2.71
CA PHE A 45 11.29 5.79 -3.38
C PHE A 45 12.03 4.93 -2.36
N ILE A 46 11.74 3.63 -2.34
CA ILE A 46 12.43 2.63 -1.51
C ILE A 46 13.27 1.76 -2.44
N ALA A 47 14.59 1.97 -2.44
CA ALA A 47 15.54 1.22 -3.24
C ALA A 47 16.40 0.30 -2.37
N GLY A 48 17.04 -0.70 -2.99
CA GLY A 48 17.92 -1.66 -2.32
C GLY A 48 17.84 -3.06 -2.91
N GLU A 49 18.69 -3.95 -2.43
CA GLU A 49 18.85 -5.31 -2.95
C GLU A 49 17.58 -6.17 -2.84
N ARG A 50 17.45 -7.18 -3.71
CA ARG A 50 16.35 -8.16 -3.64
C ARG A 50 16.43 -8.88 -2.30
N GLY A 51 15.28 -9.04 -1.63
CA GLY A 51 15.21 -9.74 -0.33
C GLY A 51 15.53 -8.89 0.90
N ILE A 52 16.02 -7.64 0.76
CA ILE A 52 16.41 -6.80 1.90
C ILE A 52 15.22 -6.26 2.76
N GLY A 53 13.99 -6.67 2.46
CA GLY A 53 12.79 -6.29 3.23
C GLY A 53 12.09 -4.99 2.80
N LYS A 54 12.29 -4.49 1.57
CA LYS A 54 11.66 -3.25 1.07
C LYS A 54 10.13 -3.27 1.11
N SER A 55 9.52 -4.32 0.55
CA SER A 55 8.06 -4.45 0.52
C SER A 55 7.48 -4.63 1.93
N SER A 56 8.20 -5.33 2.81
CA SER A 56 7.82 -5.47 4.22
C SER A 56 7.86 -4.12 4.94
N LEU A 57 8.90 -3.31 4.72
CA LEU A 57 9.02 -1.95 5.28
C LEU A 57 7.86 -1.06 4.83
N ALA A 58 7.56 -1.06 3.53
CA ALA A 58 6.44 -0.29 2.98
C ALA A 58 5.09 -0.73 3.57
N SER A 59 4.88 -2.05 3.68
CA SER A 59 3.67 -2.63 4.29
C SER A 59 3.51 -2.24 5.77
N PHE A 60 4.61 -2.25 6.53
CA PHE A 60 4.60 -1.83 7.92
C PHE A 60 4.22 -0.35 8.07
N VAL A 61 4.87 0.54 7.30
CA VAL A 61 4.55 1.97 7.31
C VAL A 61 3.11 2.23 6.88
N ARG A 62 2.61 1.54 5.84
CA ARG A 62 1.21 1.61 5.41
C ARG A 62 0.27 1.28 6.55
N SER A 63 0.48 0.14 7.21
CA SER A 63 -0.34 -0.30 8.35
C SER A 63 -0.31 0.70 9.50
N ARG A 64 0.84 1.32 9.77
CA ARG A 64 0.95 2.40 10.75
C ARG A 64 0.13 3.63 10.35
N CYS A 65 0.22 4.07 9.09
CA CYS A 65 -0.55 5.21 8.57
C CYS A 65 -2.06 4.96 8.61
N GLU A 66 -2.51 3.73 8.35
CA GLU A 66 -3.92 3.35 8.45
C GLU A 66 -4.43 3.43 9.88
N ARG A 67 -3.66 2.94 10.85
CA ARG A 67 -4.04 2.95 12.28
C ARG A 67 -3.97 4.32 12.93
N GLU A 68 -2.93 5.11 12.63
CA GLU A 68 -2.60 6.35 13.36
C GLU A 68 -2.86 7.62 12.55
N GLY A 69 -2.87 7.54 11.22
CA GLY A 69 -2.81 8.70 10.34
C GLY A 69 -4.14 9.13 9.71
N ALA A 70 -5.24 8.42 9.99
CA ALA A 70 -6.53 8.58 9.29
C ALA A 70 -6.37 8.50 7.75
N MET A 71 -5.47 7.63 7.28
CA MET A 71 -5.19 7.44 5.85
C MET A 71 -5.75 6.10 5.38
N ALA A 72 -6.26 6.06 4.15
CA ALA A 72 -6.50 4.81 3.44
C ALA A 72 -5.20 4.36 2.77
N GLY A 73 -4.70 3.17 3.11
CA GLY A 73 -3.55 2.58 2.46
C GLY A 73 -3.98 1.63 1.34
N CYS A 74 -3.15 1.54 0.29
CA CYS A 74 -3.31 0.55 -0.75
C CYS A 74 -1.95 0.09 -1.27
N HIS A 75 -1.79 -1.21 -1.51
CA HIS A 75 -0.56 -1.76 -2.09
C HIS A 75 -0.87 -2.44 -3.42
N VAL A 76 -0.24 -1.96 -4.49
CA VAL A 76 -0.48 -2.44 -5.85
C VAL A 76 0.79 -3.06 -6.39
N PHE A 77 0.73 -4.35 -6.72
CA PHE A 77 1.81 -5.02 -7.44
C PHE A 77 1.67 -4.73 -8.94
N LEU A 78 2.66 -4.06 -9.51
CA LEU A 78 2.61 -3.60 -10.91
C LEU A 78 3.19 -4.58 -11.93
N ASP A 79 3.67 -5.75 -11.48
CA ASP A 79 4.27 -6.75 -12.36
C ASP A 79 3.35 -7.14 -13.52
N GLY A 80 3.90 -7.25 -14.72
CA GLY A 80 3.15 -7.48 -15.96
C GLY A 80 2.35 -6.27 -16.48
N ALA A 81 2.48 -5.07 -15.90
CA ALA A 81 2.02 -3.85 -16.57
C ALA A 81 3.06 -3.45 -17.64
N GLN A 82 2.62 -3.35 -18.90
CA GLN A 82 3.51 -3.04 -20.02
C GLN A 82 3.42 -1.59 -20.47
N ASP A 83 2.38 -0.87 -20.04
CA ASP A 83 2.10 0.51 -20.38
C ASP A 83 1.43 1.27 -19.22
N LEU A 84 1.27 2.58 -19.41
CA LEU A 84 0.61 3.47 -18.45
C LEU A 84 -0.84 3.06 -18.20
N ASN A 85 -1.58 2.66 -19.24
CA ASN A 85 -2.99 2.27 -19.12
C ASN A 85 -3.15 1.02 -18.25
N GLY A 86 -2.30 0.01 -18.45
CA GLY A 86 -2.26 -1.21 -17.66
C GLY A 86 -1.85 -0.94 -16.21
N MET A 87 -0.90 -0.04 -15.97
CA MET A 87 -0.56 0.41 -14.62
C MET A 87 -1.75 1.07 -13.92
N MET A 88 -2.42 2.01 -14.59
CA MET A 88 -3.58 2.72 -14.04
C MET A 88 -4.75 1.78 -13.75
N ARG A 89 -5.04 0.82 -14.66
CA ARG A 89 -6.08 -0.19 -14.44
C ARG A 89 -5.81 -1.01 -13.19
N LYS A 90 -4.59 -1.51 -13.01
CA LYS A 90 -4.20 -2.27 -11.81
C LYS A 90 -4.35 -1.45 -10.53
N ILE A 91 -3.97 -0.18 -10.56
CA ILE A 91 -4.12 0.71 -9.41
C ILE A 91 -5.60 0.88 -9.04
N PHE A 92 -6.46 1.18 -10.02
CA PHE A 92 -7.89 1.37 -9.76
C PHE A 92 -8.59 0.08 -9.32
N ASP A 93 -8.29 -1.05 -9.96
CA ASP A 93 -8.84 -2.35 -9.57
C ASP A 93 -8.47 -2.69 -8.12
N GLN A 94 -7.21 -2.51 -7.74
CA GLN A 94 -6.75 -2.83 -6.39
C GLN A 94 -7.35 -1.87 -5.36
N LEU A 95 -7.42 -0.57 -5.65
CA LEU A 95 -8.06 0.41 -4.77
C LEU A 95 -9.52 0.07 -4.51
N LEU A 96 -10.28 -0.27 -5.56
CA LEU A 96 -11.68 -0.65 -5.42
C LEU A 96 -11.84 -1.95 -4.63
N LYS A 97 -11.04 -2.98 -4.95
CA LYS A 97 -11.07 -4.27 -4.23
C LYS A 97 -10.77 -4.12 -2.74
N GLU A 98 -9.69 -3.42 -2.39
CA GLU A 98 -9.30 -3.22 -0.98
C GLU A 98 -10.29 -2.30 -0.23
N SER A 99 -11.05 -1.49 -0.96
CA SER A 99 -12.02 -0.59 -0.34
C SER A 99 -13.31 -1.28 0.11
N ILE A 100 -13.68 -2.46 -0.42
CA ILE A 100 -15.02 -3.08 -0.24
C ILE A 100 -15.43 -3.17 1.24
N ASP A 101 -14.51 -3.63 2.09
CA ASP A 101 -14.75 -3.82 3.53
C ASP A 101 -14.34 -2.61 4.37
N GLN A 102 -14.04 -1.47 3.73
CA GLN A 102 -13.52 -0.29 4.41
C GLN A 102 -14.57 0.81 4.53
N PRO A 103 -14.55 1.63 5.60
CA PRO A 103 -15.49 2.74 5.78
C PRO A 103 -15.49 3.77 4.64
N TRP A 104 -14.39 3.83 3.88
CA TRP A 104 -14.22 4.76 2.76
C TRP A 104 -14.65 4.18 1.40
N HIS A 105 -15.21 2.96 1.34
CA HIS A 105 -15.67 2.32 0.10
C HIS A 105 -16.54 3.24 -0.76
N LYS A 106 -17.61 3.79 -0.16
CA LYS A 106 -18.59 4.62 -0.85
C LYS A 106 -17.93 5.84 -1.51
N LYS A 107 -17.02 6.50 -0.80
CA LYS A 107 -16.28 7.66 -1.33
C LYS A 107 -15.38 7.26 -2.50
N ALA A 108 -14.71 6.11 -2.43
CA ALA A 108 -13.93 5.59 -3.54
C ALA A 108 -14.82 5.25 -4.74
N ALA A 109 -15.89 4.48 -4.53
CA ALA A 109 -16.84 4.10 -5.57
C ALA A 109 -17.46 5.33 -6.26
N GLU A 110 -17.83 6.37 -5.51
CA GLU A 110 -18.34 7.63 -6.08
C GLU A 110 -17.28 8.39 -6.89
N PHE A 111 -16.05 8.49 -6.37
CA PHE A 111 -14.94 9.14 -7.08
C PHE A 111 -14.65 8.44 -8.42
N PHE A 112 -14.73 7.11 -8.44
CA PHE A 112 -14.46 6.29 -9.62
C PHE A 112 -15.69 6.04 -10.50
N GLY A 113 -16.92 6.16 -9.99
CA GLY A 113 -18.16 5.86 -10.72
C GLY A 113 -18.37 6.73 -11.97
N ASN A 114 -17.77 7.93 -11.99
CA ASN A 114 -17.76 8.79 -13.17
C ASN A 114 -16.73 8.38 -14.24
N ARG A 115 -15.84 7.43 -13.94
CA ARG A 115 -14.70 7.01 -14.78
C ARG A 115 -14.66 5.50 -15.04
N VAL A 116 -15.37 4.71 -14.25
CA VAL A 116 -15.39 3.25 -14.29
C VAL A 116 -16.78 2.79 -14.74
N ARG A 117 -16.90 2.34 -15.99
CA ARG A 117 -18.19 1.99 -16.61
C ARG A 117 -18.81 0.69 -16.10
N LYS A 118 -18.04 -0.17 -15.41
CA LYS A 118 -18.52 -1.40 -14.79
C LYS A 118 -17.51 -1.89 -13.76
N VAL A 119 -17.98 -2.31 -12.59
CA VAL A 119 -17.22 -3.11 -11.63
C VAL A 119 -17.99 -4.41 -11.50
N GLY A 120 -17.49 -5.49 -12.09
CA GLY A 120 -18.04 -6.83 -11.92
C GLY A 120 -17.34 -7.59 -10.79
N ALA A 121 -17.87 -8.75 -10.41
CA ALA A 121 -17.26 -9.67 -9.43
C ALA A 121 -15.82 -10.12 -9.79
N PHE A 122 -15.35 -9.81 -11.01
CA PHE A 122 -14.01 -10.12 -11.52
C PHE A 122 -13.15 -8.87 -11.85
N GLY A 123 -13.57 -7.67 -11.45
CA GLY A 123 -12.86 -6.41 -11.73
C GLY A 123 -13.58 -5.53 -12.77
N ILE A 124 -12.89 -4.47 -13.22
CA ILE A 124 -13.31 -3.59 -14.33
C ILE A 124 -13.02 -4.26 -15.67
#